data_AF-A0A968UET9-F1
#
_entry.id   AF-A0A968UET9-F1
#
_cell.length_a   1.000
_cell.length_b   1.000
_cell.length_c   1.000
_cell.angle_alpha   90.00
_cell.angle_beta   90.00
_cell.angle_gamma   90.00
#
_symmetry.space_group_name_H-M   'P 1'
#
loop_
_entity.id
_entity.type
_entity.pdbx_description
1 polymer ?
#
loop_
_entity_poly.entity_id
_entity_poly.type
_entity_poly.pdbx_seq_one_letter_code
_entity_poly.pdbx_strand_id
1 'polypeptide(L)'
;MKDLYQLPEGYILNPFTFLYQNPDIEISDPTIVKVLEKILYIEDERLDLDLPEIERLLKLDTLAFVRQGCLYATIKFNRLYKKTHSSFKQYCEEVLGKSVYSVNNYIEAARIMIELMTAGFEYSELPNNMSSALMLKEFSGSDLVHVWRDILAELEPHKRTANRIKNYLYPEPVKKEDIYTKIELPLAIYSKLLEVAYNAKMSVGQIIENVVLTITDGFKKSEISKYISWVLDMKKLVDDY
;
A
#
# COMPACT_ATOMS: atom_id res chain seq x y z
N MET A 1 -27.92 34.48 3.12
CA MET A 1 -26.72 33.63 2.88
C MET A 1 -26.70 32.59 3.98
N LYS A 2 -26.96 31.31 3.66
CA LYS A 2 -26.69 30.23 4.61
C LYS A 2 -25.18 30.14 4.77
N ASP A 3 -24.72 30.13 6.01
CA ASP A 3 -23.32 30.01 6.37
C ASP A 3 -22.78 28.67 5.83
N LEU A 4 -22.00 28.71 4.75
CA LEU A 4 -21.44 27.53 4.07
C LEU A 4 -20.42 26.75 4.94
N TYR A 5 -20.19 27.20 6.18
CA TYR A 5 -19.16 26.69 7.08
C TYR A 5 -19.68 25.92 8.29
N GLN A 6 -21.00 25.78 8.48
CA GLN A 6 -21.56 24.88 9.50
C GLN A 6 -21.95 23.55 8.87
N LEU A 7 -20.99 22.64 8.77
CA LEU A 7 -21.23 21.25 8.38
C LEU A 7 -21.63 20.40 9.60
N PRO A 8 -22.54 19.41 9.44
CA PRO A 8 -22.87 18.48 10.52
C PRO A 8 -21.65 17.70 11.00
N GLU A 9 -21.70 17.19 12.23
CA GLU A 9 -20.62 16.37 12.81
C GLU A 9 -20.31 15.14 11.90
N GLY A 10 -19.04 14.97 11.54
CA GLY A 10 -18.58 13.91 10.63
C GLY A 10 -18.53 14.28 9.14
N TYR A 11 -19.01 15.47 8.74
CA TYR A 11 -18.89 15.94 7.36
C TYR A 11 -17.58 16.69 7.13
N ILE A 12 -16.87 16.31 6.07
CA ILE A 12 -15.61 16.95 5.67
C ILE A 12 -15.95 18.16 4.77
N LEU A 13 -15.30 19.30 5.02
CA LEU A 13 -15.31 20.44 4.08
C LEU A 13 -14.90 19.94 2.70
N ASN A 14 -15.58 20.38 1.63
CA ASN A 14 -15.21 19.99 0.27
C ASN A 14 -13.71 20.29 0.03
N PRO A 15 -12.84 19.26 -0.10
CA PRO A 15 -11.40 19.49 -0.22
C PRO A 15 -11.01 20.02 -1.61
N PHE A 16 -11.94 20.07 -2.56
CA PHE A 16 -11.73 20.50 -3.94
C PHE A 16 -12.22 21.93 -4.23
N THR A 17 -12.48 22.73 -3.19
CA THR A 17 -12.91 24.14 -3.34
C THR A 17 -11.98 25.00 -4.20
N PHE A 18 -10.69 24.66 -4.27
CA PHE A 18 -9.70 25.34 -5.12
C PHE A 18 -9.97 25.21 -6.62
N LEU A 19 -10.67 24.15 -7.08
CA LEU A 19 -11.03 23.98 -8.49
C LEU A 19 -11.95 25.09 -8.98
N TYR A 20 -12.77 25.64 -8.09
CA TYR A 20 -13.72 26.72 -8.39
C TYR A 20 -13.10 28.12 -8.29
N GLN A 21 -11.83 28.21 -7.86
CA GLN A 21 -11.16 29.49 -7.67
C GLN A 21 -10.59 30.05 -8.98
N ASN A 22 -10.76 29.34 -10.12
CA ASN A 22 -10.31 29.73 -11.46
C ASN A 22 -9.02 30.55 -11.46
N PRO A 23 -7.90 30.03 -10.90
CA PRO A 23 -6.63 30.72 -11.02
C PRO A 23 -6.23 30.76 -12.51
N ASP A 24 -5.69 31.89 -12.99
CA ASP A 24 -5.15 32.06 -14.34
C ASP A 24 -3.90 31.16 -14.54
N ILE A 25 -4.10 29.84 -14.55
CA ILE A 25 -3.05 28.85 -14.78
C ILE A 25 -3.15 28.42 -16.24
N GLU A 26 -2.18 28.86 -17.03
CA GLU A 26 -2.04 28.42 -18.41
C GLU A 26 -1.47 26.99 -18.44
N ILE A 27 -2.33 26.00 -18.64
CA ILE A 27 -1.94 24.59 -18.76
C ILE A 27 -1.61 24.29 -20.22
N SER A 28 -0.32 24.08 -20.50
CA SER A 28 0.18 23.90 -21.87
C SER A 28 -0.01 22.50 -22.45
N ASP A 29 -0.17 21.46 -21.63
CA ASP A 29 -0.37 20.09 -22.09
C ASP A 29 -1.87 19.81 -22.38
N PRO A 30 -2.27 19.59 -23.65
CA PRO A 30 -3.66 19.33 -24.01
C PRO A 30 -4.24 18.07 -23.36
N THR A 31 -3.40 17.13 -22.96
CA THR A 31 -3.81 15.91 -22.23
C THR A 31 -4.25 16.26 -20.83
N ILE A 32 -3.50 17.14 -20.14
CA ILE A 32 -3.85 17.60 -18.80
C ILE A 32 -5.14 18.42 -18.85
N VAL A 33 -5.29 19.30 -19.84
CA VAL A 33 -6.54 20.05 -20.07
C VAL A 33 -7.73 19.10 -20.19
N LYS A 34 -7.64 18.08 -21.06
CA LYS A 34 -8.71 17.07 -21.21
C LYS A 34 -9.00 16.26 -19.96
N VAL A 35 -7.98 15.99 -19.13
CA VAL A 35 -8.17 15.29 -17.85
C VAL A 35 -8.94 16.19 -16.88
N LEU A 36 -8.55 17.46 -16.77
CA LEU A 36 -9.21 18.43 -15.91
C LEU A 36 -10.63 18.72 -16.37
N GLU A 37 -10.86 18.87 -17.67
CA GLU A 37 -12.21 18.95 -18.24
C GLU A 37 -13.04 17.78 -17.74
N LYS A 38 -12.57 16.53 -17.89
CA LYS A 38 -13.32 15.36 -17.40
C LYS A 38 -13.58 15.40 -15.90
N ILE A 39 -12.61 15.81 -15.08
CA ILE A 39 -12.76 15.89 -13.62
C ILE A 39 -13.80 16.95 -13.23
N LEU A 40 -13.76 18.11 -13.89
CA LEU A 40 -14.68 19.23 -13.63
C LEU A 40 -16.09 18.94 -14.17
N TYR A 41 -16.21 18.33 -15.35
CA TYR A 41 -17.50 17.91 -15.92
C TYR A 41 -18.19 16.83 -15.08
N ILE A 42 -17.43 15.95 -14.41
CA ILE A 42 -17.99 15.03 -13.41
C ILE A 42 -18.71 15.80 -12.29
N GLU A 43 -18.30 17.03 -11.96
CA GLU A 43 -18.93 17.87 -10.92
C GLU A 43 -20.08 18.77 -11.42
N ASP A 44 -20.08 19.22 -12.68
CA ASP A 44 -21.17 20.06 -13.22
C ASP A 44 -22.45 19.25 -13.55
N GLU A 45 -22.34 17.95 -13.85
CA GLU A 45 -23.49 17.03 -14.04
C GLU A 45 -23.97 16.38 -12.71
N ARG A 46 -23.52 16.88 -11.55
CA ARG A 46 -23.47 16.10 -10.31
C ARG A 46 -24.58 16.40 -9.30
N LEU A 47 -25.63 17.12 -9.68
CA LEU A 47 -26.79 17.36 -8.81
C LEU A 47 -27.82 16.21 -8.85
N ASP A 48 -27.62 15.20 -9.71
CA ASP A 48 -28.60 14.14 -9.99
C ASP A 48 -28.01 12.73 -10.24
N LEU A 49 -26.71 12.49 -10.00
CA LEU A 49 -26.13 11.15 -10.20
C LEU A 49 -26.54 10.14 -9.11
N ASP A 50 -27.10 9.02 -9.56
CA ASP A 50 -27.49 7.84 -8.77
C ASP A 50 -26.25 7.09 -8.24
N LEU A 51 -26.25 6.70 -6.97
CA LEU A 51 -25.12 6.03 -6.30
C LEU A 51 -24.58 4.80 -7.05
N PRO A 52 -25.41 3.89 -7.60
CA PRO A 52 -24.98 2.77 -8.42
C PRO A 52 -24.14 3.16 -9.64
N GLU A 53 -24.41 4.32 -10.25
CA GLU A 53 -23.63 4.78 -11.41
C GLU A 53 -22.23 5.24 -10.98
N ILE A 54 -22.12 5.96 -9.87
CA ILE A 54 -20.83 6.32 -9.28
C ILE A 54 -20.04 5.07 -8.90
N GLU A 55 -20.68 4.09 -8.27
CA GLU A 55 -20.03 2.81 -7.96
C GLU A 55 -19.55 2.09 -9.22
N ARG A 56 -20.34 2.10 -10.30
CA ARG A 56 -19.95 1.50 -11.58
C ARG A 56 -18.72 2.19 -12.18
N LEU A 57 -18.67 3.52 -12.15
CA LEU A 57 -17.52 4.30 -12.62
C LEU A 57 -16.27 4.00 -11.80
N LEU A 58 -16.38 3.98 -10.46
CA LEU A 58 -15.27 3.61 -9.58
C LEU A 58 -14.75 2.20 -9.88
N LYS A 59 -15.65 1.24 -10.13
CA LYS A 59 -15.27 -0.13 -10.51
C LYS A 59 -14.48 -0.15 -11.82
N LEU A 60 -14.91 0.59 -12.84
CA LEU A 60 -14.19 0.68 -14.11
C LEU A 60 -12.80 1.30 -13.94
N ASP A 61 -12.68 2.31 -13.09
CA ASP A 61 -11.39 2.98 -12.83
C ASP A 61 -10.39 2.07 -12.10
N THR A 62 -10.85 1.14 -11.24
CA THR A 62 -9.95 0.13 -10.67
C THR A 62 -9.31 -0.79 -11.71
N LEU A 63 -9.98 -0.98 -12.85
CA LEU A 63 -9.49 -1.78 -13.98
C LEU A 63 -8.69 -0.96 -14.99
N ALA A 64 -8.43 0.33 -14.72
CA ALA A 64 -7.69 1.20 -15.64
C ALA A 64 -6.29 0.64 -15.99
N PHE A 65 -5.62 -0.03 -15.05
CA PHE A 65 -4.32 -0.67 -15.31
C PHE A 65 -4.42 -1.82 -16.32
N VAL A 66 -5.54 -2.55 -16.34
CA VAL A 66 -5.80 -3.61 -17.33
C VAL A 66 -5.88 -3.00 -18.72
N ARG A 67 -6.66 -1.92 -18.87
CA ARG A 67 -6.77 -1.17 -20.13
C ARG A 67 -5.41 -0.63 -20.58
N GLN A 68 -4.63 -0.06 -19.68
CA GLN A 68 -3.28 0.43 -19.99
C GLN A 68 -2.36 -0.71 -20.44
N GLY A 69 -2.39 -1.86 -19.76
CA GLY A 69 -1.63 -3.04 -20.15
C GLY A 69 -2.00 -3.54 -21.56
N CYS A 70 -3.28 -3.58 -21.93
CA CYS A 70 -3.72 -3.92 -23.28
C CYS A 70 -3.19 -2.94 -24.35
N LEU A 71 -3.19 -1.64 -24.07
CA LEU A 71 -2.65 -0.63 -24.98
C LEU A 71 -1.14 -0.78 -25.15
N TYR A 72 -0.41 -0.99 -24.05
CA TYR A 72 1.02 -1.28 -24.10
C TYR A 72 1.34 -2.56 -24.87
N ALA A 73 0.56 -3.63 -24.65
CA ALA A 73 0.67 -4.87 -25.41
C ALA A 73 0.44 -4.63 -26.90
N THR A 74 -0.58 -3.84 -27.26
CA THR A 74 -0.88 -3.46 -28.64
C THR A 74 0.30 -2.74 -29.28
N ILE A 75 0.91 -1.77 -28.60
CA ILE A 75 2.09 -1.04 -29.11
C ILE A 75 3.28 -1.98 -29.27
N LYS A 76 3.57 -2.81 -28.25
CA LYS A 76 4.73 -3.70 -28.19
C LYS A 76 4.66 -4.79 -29.25
N PHE A 77 3.58 -5.57 -29.26
CA PHE A 77 3.46 -6.78 -30.09
C PHE A 77 3.20 -6.45 -31.56
N ASN A 78 2.47 -5.37 -31.86
CA ASN A 78 2.34 -4.87 -33.24
C ASN A 78 3.52 -3.98 -33.68
N ARG A 79 4.52 -3.79 -32.81
CA ARG A 79 5.75 -3.02 -33.08
C ARG A 79 5.47 -1.59 -33.57
N LEU A 80 4.39 -0.95 -33.07
CA LEU A 80 3.96 0.38 -33.54
C LEU A 80 5.01 1.46 -33.29
N TYR A 81 5.84 1.28 -32.27
CA TYR A 81 6.96 2.16 -31.93
C TYR A 81 8.06 2.22 -33.01
N LYS A 82 8.17 1.20 -33.88
CA LYS A 82 9.25 1.12 -34.88
C LYS A 82 9.21 2.23 -35.94
N LYS A 83 8.08 2.95 -36.06
CA LYS A 83 7.99 4.12 -36.93
C LYS A 83 8.84 5.29 -36.47
N THR A 84 9.13 5.37 -35.16
CA THR A 84 9.77 6.53 -34.54
C THR A 84 10.98 6.17 -33.68
N HIS A 85 11.09 4.92 -33.19
CA HIS A 85 12.14 4.51 -32.26
C HIS A 85 12.75 3.16 -32.65
N SER A 86 14.04 3.00 -32.36
CA SER A 86 14.81 1.81 -32.72
C SER A 86 14.43 0.57 -31.89
N SER A 87 14.01 0.78 -30.63
CA SER A 87 13.66 -0.26 -29.68
C SER A 87 12.44 0.11 -28.84
N PHE A 88 11.77 -0.90 -28.30
CA PHE A 88 10.61 -0.67 -27.44
C PHE A 88 11.02 0.03 -26.14
N LYS A 89 12.21 -0.30 -25.61
CA LYS A 89 12.76 0.34 -24.41
C LYS A 89 12.91 1.86 -24.61
N GLN A 90 13.52 2.25 -25.72
CA GLN A 90 13.71 3.67 -26.06
C GLN A 90 12.37 4.40 -26.13
N TYR A 91 11.38 3.82 -26.80
CA TYR A 91 10.02 4.38 -26.87
C TYR A 91 9.38 4.54 -25.48
N CYS A 92 9.50 3.54 -24.60
CA CYS A 92 8.95 3.64 -23.24
C CYS A 92 9.58 4.78 -22.45
N GLU A 93 10.90 4.94 -22.53
CA GLU A 93 11.63 5.94 -21.76
C GLU A 93 11.40 7.36 -22.31
N GLU A 94 11.43 7.54 -23.63
CA GLU A 94 11.35 8.86 -24.27
C GLU A 94 9.91 9.36 -24.48
N VAL A 95 8.95 8.48 -24.77
CA VAL A 95 7.56 8.88 -25.06
C VAL A 95 6.62 8.64 -23.88
N LEU A 96 6.75 7.50 -23.21
CA LEU A 96 5.84 7.14 -22.12
C LEU A 96 6.34 7.62 -20.75
N GLY A 97 7.59 8.07 -20.64
CA GLY A 97 8.22 8.45 -19.37
C GLY A 97 8.28 7.29 -18.36
N LYS A 98 8.32 6.04 -18.83
CA LYS A 98 8.29 4.83 -17.99
C LYS A 98 9.42 3.87 -18.37
N SER A 99 9.96 3.16 -17.39
CA SER A 99 10.88 2.05 -17.68
C SER A 99 10.17 0.92 -18.43
N VAL A 100 10.90 0.24 -19.30
CA VAL A 100 10.38 -0.95 -20.02
C VAL A 100 9.89 -2.03 -19.06
N TYR A 101 10.51 -2.17 -17.89
CA TYR A 101 10.09 -3.10 -16.84
C TYR A 101 8.70 -2.74 -16.29
N SER A 102 8.47 -1.46 -15.97
CA SER A 102 7.16 -0.98 -15.52
C SER A 102 6.09 -1.26 -16.58
N VAL A 103 6.35 -0.93 -17.84
CA VAL A 103 5.42 -1.18 -18.94
C VAL A 103 5.11 -2.68 -19.11
N ASN A 104 6.12 -3.55 -18.98
CA ASN A 104 5.90 -4.99 -19.02
C ASN A 104 5.04 -5.47 -17.85
N ASN A 105 5.22 -4.93 -16.64
CA ASN A 105 4.36 -5.28 -15.49
C ASN A 105 2.88 -4.94 -15.75
N TYR A 106 2.57 -3.83 -16.41
CA TYR A 106 1.19 -3.54 -16.83
C TYR A 106 0.65 -4.58 -17.81
N ILE A 107 1.47 -4.99 -18.78
CA ILE A 107 1.09 -6.03 -19.76
C ILE A 107 0.81 -7.36 -19.05
N GLU A 108 1.70 -7.79 -18.15
CA GLU A 108 1.54 -9.05 -17.40
C GLU A 108 0.34 -9.00 -16.46
N ALA A 109 0.13 -7.90 -15.75
CA ALA A 109 -1.04 -7.75 -14.89
C ALA A 109 -2.34 -7.78 -15.70
N ALA A 110 -2.38 -7.12 -16.86
CA ALA A 110 -3.55 -7.15 -17.75
C ALA A 110 -3.85 -8.57 -18.26
N ARG A 111 -2.80 -9.32 -18.65
CA ARG A 111 -2.93 -10.73 -19.05
C ARG A 111 -3.61 -11.57 -17.96
N ILE A 112 -3.10 -11.50 -16.72
CA ILE A 112 -3.66 -12.21 -15.55
C ILE A 112 -5.13 -11.85 -15.34
N MET A 113 -5.44 -10.55 -15.33
CA MET A 113 -6.80 -10.08 -15.10
C MET A 113 -7.77 -10.56 -16.19
N ILE A 114 -7.35 -10.55 -17.45
CA ILE A 114 -8.17 -11.03 -18.57
C ILE A 114 -8.38 -12.55 -18.48
N GLU A 115 -7.35 -13.31 -18.14
CA GLU A 115 -7.47 -14.76 -17.91
C GLU A 115 -8.48 -15.08 -16.81
N LEU A 116 -8.43 -14.35 -15.69
CA LEU A 116 -9.40 -14.51 -14.60
C LEU A 116 -10.82 -14.08 -15.03
N MET A 117 -10.97 -12.92 -15.68
CA MET A 117 -12.28 -12.47 -16.19
C MET A 117 -12.89 -13.48 -17.16
N THR A 118 -12.08 -14.03 -18.08
CA THR A 118 -12.54 -15.02 -19.06
C THR A 118 -12.82 -16.40 -18.45
N ALA A 119 -12.20 -16.73 -17.31
CA ALA A 119 -12.50 -17.90 -16.52
C ALA A 119 -13.80 -17.76 -15.68
N GLY A 120 -14.46 -16.59 -15.72
CA GLY A 120 -15.76 -16.36 -15.10
C GLY A 120 -15.74 -15.84 -13.68
N PHE A 121 -14.59 -15.34 -13.19
CA PHE A 121 -14.53 -14.66 -11.89
C PHE A 121 -15.26 -13.32 -11.94
N GLU A 122 -16.03 -13.03 -10.89
CA GLU A 122 -16.75 -11.76 -10.76
C GLU A 122 -15.82 -10.61 -10.37
N TYR A 123 -16.25 -9.37 -10.60
CA TYR A 123 -15.46 -8.17 -10.28
C TYR A 123 -14.94 -8.15 -8.83
N SER A 124 -15.78 -8.56 -7.86
CA SER A 124 -15.44 -8.63 -6.43
C SER A 124 -14.39 -9.69 -6.08
N GLU A 125 -14.17 -10.65 -6.98
CA GLU A 125 -13.22 -11.74 -6.85
C GLU A 125 -11.90 -11.44 -7.54
N LEU A 126 -11.84 -10.42 -8.40
CA LEU A 126 -10.60 -10.09 -9.11
C LEU A 126 -9.56 -9.45 -8.18
N PRO A 127 -8.26 -9.57 -8.51
CA PRO A 127 -7.23 -8.76 -7.86
C PRO A 127 -7.57 -7.27 -7.88
N ASN A 128 -7.54 -6.64 -6.71
CA ASN A 128 -7.97 -5.26 -6.50
C ASN A 128 -7.02 -4.18 -7.08
N ASN A 129 -5.79 -4.54 -7.44
CA ASN A 129 -4.82 -3.65 -8.05
C ASN A 129 -3.75 -4.44 -8.82
N MET A 130 -2.94 -3.71 -9.59
CA MET A 130 -1.85 -4.27 -10.41
C MET A 130 -0.85 -5.10 -9.58
N SER A 131 -0.47 -4.63 -8.40
CA SER A 131 0.52 -5.30 -7.55
C SER A 131 0.01 -6.65 -7.06
N SER A 132 -1.26 -6.75 -6.68
CA SER A 132 -1.91 -8.01 -6.30
C SER A 132 -1.96 -8.98 -7.47
N ALA A 133 -2.33 -8.51 -8.67
CA ALA A 133 -2.34 -9.34 -9.88
C ALA A 133 -0.93 -9.89 -10.19
N LEU A 134 0.11 -9.06 -10.10
CA LEU A 134 1.50 -9.44 -10.41
C LEU A 134 2.07 -10.54 -9.51
N MET A 135 1.48 -10.81 -8.34
CA MET A 135 1.87 -11.95 -7.52
C MET A 135 1.58 -13.28 -8.20
N LEU A 136 0.63 -13.29 -9.15
CA LEU A 136 0.20 -14.46 -9.90
C LEU A 136 0.92 -14.61 -11.24
N LYS A 137 1.93 -13.77 -11.52
CA LYS A 137 2.56 -13.69 -12.85
C LYS A 137 3.12 -15.02 -13.38
N GLU A 138 3.51 -15.91 -12.47
CA GLU A 138 4.12 -17.21 -12.76
C GLU A 138 3.10 -18.29 -13.13
N PHE A 139 1.81 -18.04 -12.88
CA PHE A 139 0.71 -18.95 -13.21
C PHE A 139 0.01 -18.50 -14.50
N SER A 140 -0.54 -19.47 -15.24
CA SER A 140 -1.36 -19.22 -16.43
C SER A 140 -2.37 -20.36 -16.62
N GLY A 141 -3.44 -20.10 -17.38
CA GLY A 141 -4.44 -21.12 -17.73
C GLY A 141 -5.10 -21.75 -16.49
N SER A 142 -5.20 -23.08 -16.47
CA SER A 142 -5.82 -23.82 -15.35
C SER A 142 -5.15 -23.54 -14.02
N ASP A 143 -3.82 -23.45 -14.00
CA ASP A 143 -3.06 -23.29 -12.75
C ASP A 143 -3.35 -21.94 -12.11
N LEU A 144 -3.44 -20.88 -12.92
CA LEU A 144 -3.85 -19.55 -12.45
C LEU A 144 -5.24 -19.59 -11.82
N VAL A 145 -6.20 -20.25 -12.48
CA VAL A 145 -7.57 -20.36 -11.99
C VAL A 145 -7.64 -21.15 -10.68
N HIS A 146 -6.90 -22.26 -10.57
CA HIS A 146 -6.86 -23.07 -9.35
C HIS A 146 -6.24 -22.30 -8.18
N VAL A 147 -5.04 -21.74 -8.39
CA VAL A 147 -4.34 -20.96 -7.37
C VAL A 147 -5.17 -19.76 -6.90
N TRP A 148 -5.85 -19.08 -7.84
CA TRP A 148 -6.70 -17.96 -7.46
C TRP A 148 -7.91 -18.40 -6.65
N ARG A 149 -8.57 -19.51 -7.00
CA ARG A 149 -9.67 -20.07 -6.18
C ARG A 149 -9.22 -20.40 -4.76
N ASP A 150 -8.04 -20.98 -4.61
CA ASP A 150 -7.49 -21.30 -3.29
C ASP A 150 -7.25 -20.03 -2.47
N ILE A 151 -6.71 -18.98 -3.09
CA ILE A 151 -6.55 -17.66 -2.46
C ILE A 151 -7.90 -17.05 -2.05
N LEU A 152 -8.94 -17.16 -2.90
CA LEU A 152 -10.26 -16.64 -2.60
C LEU A 152 -10.91 -17.34 -1.40
N ALA A 153 -10.64 -18.64 -1.25
CA ALA A 153 -11.13 -19.46 -0.14
C ALA A 153 -10.44 -19.13 1.19
N GLU A 154 -9.13 -18.82 1.16
CA GLU A 154 -8.36 -18.53 2.37
C GLU A 154 -8.41 -17.05 2.78
N LEU A 155 -8.39 -16.13 1.81
CA LEU A 155 -8.27 -14.69 2.06
C LEU A 155 -9.59 -13.95 1.79
N GLU A 156 -10.11 -13.30 2.83
CA GLU A 156 -11.23 -12.36 2.71
C GLU A 156 -10.91 -11.20 1.76
N PRO A 157 -11.90 -10.61 1.05
CA PRO A 157 -11.68 -9.60 0.02
C PRO A 157 -10.76 -8.44 0.42
N HIS A 158 -10.96 -7.86 1.61
CA HIS A 158 -10.17 -6.73 2.11
C HIS A 158 -8.75 -7.12 2.57
N LYS A 159 -8.44 -8.41 2.65
CA LYS A 159 -7.13 -8.97 3.01
C LYS A 159 -6.34 -9.45 1.79
N ARG A 160 -6.89 -9.38 0.57
CA ARG A 160 -6.21 -9.75 -0.68
C ARG A 160 -5.24 -8.66 -1.15
N THR A 161 -4.27 -8.34 -0.30
CA THR A 161 -3.16 -7.43 -0.65
C THR A 161 -2.02 -8.20 -1.27
N ALA A 162 -1.21 -7.54 -2.11
CA ALA A 162 -0.05 -8.16 -2.76
C ALA A 162 0.85 -8.93 -1.78
N ASN A 163 1.17 -8.34 -0.62
CA ASN A 163 2.00 -9.01 0.39
C ASN A 163 1.35 -10.26 0.98
N ARG A 164 0.04 -10.22 1.28
CA ARG A 164 -0.66 -11.40 1.83
C ARG A 164 -0.79 -12.51 0.80
N ILE A 165 -1.08 -12.16 -0.45
CA ILE A 165 -1.08 -13.11 -1.57
C ILE A 165 0.31 -13.72 -1.74
N LYS A 166 1.37 -12.91 -1.72
CA LYS A 166 2.75 -13.38 -1.79
C LYS A 166 3.07 -14.37 -0.67
N ASN A 167 2.74 -14.02 0.57
CA ASN A 167 3.03 -14.87 1.74
C ASN A 167 2.21 -16.16 1.73
N TYR A 168 1.02 -16.15 1.13
CA TYR A 168 0.23 -17.35 0.92
C TYR A 168 0.88 -18.28 -0.12
N LEU A 169 1.32 -17.73 -1.25
CA LEU A 169 1.94 -18.50 -2.34
C LEU A 169 3.34 -19.00 -1.97
N TYR A 170 4.09 -18.17 -1.24
CA TYR A 170 5.48 -18.40 -0.85
C TYR A 170 5.59 -18.16 0.66
N PRO A 171 5.08 -19.08 1.49
CA PRO A 171 5.22 -18.95 2.92
C PRO A 171 6.71 -18.96 3.26
N GLU A 172 7.20 -17.86 3.85
CA GLU A 172 8.57 -17.83 4.34
C GLU A 172 8.71 -18.90 5.43
N PRO A 173 9.82 -19.66 5.44
CA PRO A 173 10.09 -20.55 6.56
C PRO A 173 10.23 -19.68 7.80
N VAL A 174 9.22 -19.72 8.68
CA VAL A 174 9.21 -18.94 9.91
C VAL A 174 10.39 -19.39 10.77
N LYS A 175 11.44 -18.55 10.85
CA LYS A 175 12.49 -18.75 11.84
C LYS A 175 11.93 -18.33 13.19
N LYS A 176 12.23 -19.07 14.26
CA LYS A 176 11.77 -18.74 15.62
C LYS A 176 12.20 -17.35 16.05
N GLU A 177 13.31 -16.84 15.52
CA GLU A 177 13.84 -15.50 15.77
C GLU A 177 12.97 -14.36 15.20
N ASP A 178 12.10 -14.64 14.22
CA ASP A 178 11.27 -13.64 13.52
C ASP A 178 9.83 -13.55 14.08
N ILE A 179 9.52 -14.31 15.14
CA ILE A 179 8.23 -14.29 15.83
C ILE A 179 8.25 -13.18 16.88
N TYR A 180 7.76 -12.00 16.53
CA TYR A 180 7.63 -10.87 17.45
C TYR A 180 6.24 -10.81 18.08
N THR A 181 6.18 -10.54 19.39
CA THR A 181 4.95 -10.12 20.06
C THR A 181 4.98 -8.61 20.25
N LYS A 182 3.91 -7.91 19.86
CA LYS A 182 3.81 -6.45 20.09
C LYS A 182 3.57 -6.20 21.57
N ILE A 183 4.47 -5.46 22.20
CA ILE A 183 4.31 -4.96 23.58
C ILE A 183 4.05 -3.45 23.48
N GLU A 184 2.93 -3.00 24.00
CA GLU A 184 2.63 -1.58 24.13
C GLU A 184 3.16 -1.07 25.47
N LEU A 185 3.98 -0.03 25.42
CA LEU A 185 4.59 0.58 26.60
C LEU A 185 4.00 1.98 26.82
N PRO A 186 3.65 2.34 28.07
CA PRO A 186 3.37 3.72 28.42
C PRO A 186 4.51 4.64 27.99
N LEU A 187 4.18 5.80 27.42
CA LEU A 187 5.14 6.74 26.84
C LEU A 187 6.25 7.13 27.83
N ALA A 188 5.91 7.32 29.11
CA ALA A 188 6.88 7.65 30.16
C ALA A 188 7.96 6.58 30.35
N ILE A 189 7.61 5.30 30.22
CA ILE A 189 8.55 4.16 30.34
C ILE A 189 9.42 4.10 29.09
N TYR A 190 8.82 4.28 27.91
CA TYR A 190 9.55 4.29 26.65
C TYR A 190 10.58 5.44 26.57
N SER A 191 10.22 6.65 27.01
CA SER A 191 11.14 7.80 27.05
C SER A 191 12.36 7.55 27.96
N LYS A 192 12.15 6.90 29.12
CA LYS A 192 13.26 6.52 30.00
C LYS A 192 14.16 5.45 29.38
N LEU A 193 13.58 4.47 28.68
CA LEU A 193 14.34 3.46 27.95
C LEU A 193 15.21 4.09 26.86
N LEU A 194 14.71 5.11 26.14
CA LEU A 194 15.48 5.86 25.16
C LEU A 194 16.66 6.61 25.78
N GLU A 195 16.46 7.23 26.94
CA GLU A 195 17.53 7.93 27.66
C GLU A 195 18.65 6.97 28.10
N VAL A 196 18.28 5.81 28.65
CA VAL A 196 19.23 4.76 29.04
C VAL A 196 19.98 4.20 27.83
N ALA A 197 19.26 3.94 26.73
CA ALA A 197 19.85 3.48 25.48
C ALA A 197 20.85 4.48 24.89
N TYR A 198 20.50 5.77 24.92
CA TYR A 198 21.37 6.86 24.48
C TYR A 198 22.66 6.95 25.31
N ASN A 199 22.53 6.95 26.64
CA ASN A 199 23.67 7.01 27.55
C ASN A 199 24.59 5.79 27.44
N ALA A 200 24.02 4.61 27.15
CA ALA A 200 24.76 3.37 26.93
C ALA A 200 25.28 3.21 25.49
N LYS A 201 24.95 4.12 24.55
CA LYS A 201 25.23 4.02 23.10
C LYS A 201 24.76 2.70 22.49
N MET A 202 23.59 2.22 22.91
CA MET A 202 22.95 0.99 22.44
C MET A 202 21.56 1.31 21.91
N SER A 203 20.99 0.43 21.09
CA SER A 203 19.57 0.51 20.74
C SER A 203 18.68 0.04 21.90
N VAL A 204 17.43 0.49 21.94
CA VAL A 204 16.45 0.03 22.95
C VAL A 204 16.29 -1.49 22.91
N GLY A 205 16.32 -2.10 21.72
CA GLY A 205 16.27 -3.56 21.56
C GLY A 205 17.45 -4.27 22.24
N GLN A 206 18.68 -3.77 22.05
CA GLN A 206 19.88 -4.32 22.70
C GLN A 206 19.87 -4.14 24.21
N ILE A 207 19.31 -3.04 24.72
CA ILE A 207 19.14 -2.86 26.17
C ILE A 207 18.16 -3.90 26.73
N ILE A 208 17.02 -4.11 26.06
CA ILE A 208 16.04 -5.12 26.48
C ILE A 208 16.64 -6.52 26.43
N GLU A 209 17.36 -6.86 25.36
CA GLU A 209 18.05 -8.14 25.20
C GLU A 209 19.09 -8.36 26.31
N ASN A 210 19.93 -7.37 26.60
CA ASN A 210 20.91 -7.44 27.69
C ASN A 210 20.25 -7.60 29.06
N VAL A 211 19.14 -6.91 29.32
CA VAL A 211 18.38 -7.06 30.57
C VAL A 211 17.80 -8.46 30.69
N VAL A 212 17.22 -9.00 29.61
CA VAL A 212 16.69 -10.37 29.58
C VAL A 212 17.81 -11.38 29.84
N LEU A 213 18.91 -11.30 29.09
CA LEU A 213 20.08 -12.18 29.25
C LEU A 213 20.66 -12.12 30.67
N THR A 214 20.77 -10.92 31.23
CA THR A 214 21.24 -10.69 32.59
C THR A 214 20.30 -11.31 33.64
N ILE A 215 18.99 -11.29 33.40
CA ILE A 215 18.00 -11.94 34.28
C ILE A 215 18.01 -13.47 34.12
N THR A 216 18.25 -13.99 32.91
CA THR A 216 18.21 -15.44 32.61
C THR A 216 19.51 -16.20 32.89
N ASP A 217 20.69 -15.60 32.74
CA ASP A 217 21.99 -16.29 32.92
C ASP A 217 22.55 -16.29 34.35
N GLY A 218 21.75 -15.82 35.30
CA GLY A 218 21.95 -16.11 36.71
C GLY A 218 22.53 -14.94 37.50
N PHE A 219 22.12 -14.91 38.75
CA PHE A 219 22.73 -14.03 39.72
C PHE A 219 22.98 -14.74 41.04
N LYS A 220 24.20 -14.52 41.56
CA LYS A 220 24.40 -14.45 43.01
C LYS A 220 23.87 -13.11 43.51
N LYS A 221 23.05 -13.19 44.55
CA LYS A 221 22.28 -12.10 45.21
C LYS A 221 23.09 -10.82 45.54
N SER A 222 24.42 -10.93 45.67
CA SER A 222 25.33 -9.82 46.00
C SER A 222 25.63 -8.86 44.84
N GLU A 223 25.55 -9.33 43.59
CA GLU A 223 25.81 -8.48 42.41
C GLU A 223 24.53 -7.78 41.93
N ILE A 224 23.37 -8.38 42.23
CA ILE A 224 22.05 -7.80 42.00
C ILE A 224 21.84 -6.51 42.80
N SER A 225 22.40 -6.39 44.01
CA SER A 225 22.02 -5.31 44.94
C SER A 225 22.33 -3.91 44.39
N LYS A 226 23.33 -3.76 43.52
CA LYS A 226 23.68 -2.49 42.89
C LYS A 226 22.68 -2.09 41.79
N TYR A 227 22.16 -3.05 41.04
CA TYR A 227 21.17 -2.81 39.98
C TYR A 227 19.75 -2.74 40.53
N ILE A 228 19.41 -3.52 41.56
CA ILE A 228 18.14 -3.37 42.30
C ILE A 228 18.10 -2.04 43.05
N SER A 229 19.21 -1.52 43.58
CA SER A 229 19.23 -0.16 44.15
C SER A 229 18.83 0.90 43.12
N TRP A 230 19.33 0.77 41.88
CA TRP A 230 18.97 1.67 40.78
C TRP A 230 17.49 1.54 40.34
N VAL A 231 16.96 0.32 40.31
CA VAL A 231 15.53 0.06 40.01
C VAL A 231 14.60 0.46 41.17
N LEU A 232 15.03 0.35 42.43
CA LEU A 232 14.27 0.80 43.60
C LEU A 232 14.30 2.33 43.77
N ASP A 233 15.38 2.99 43.38
CA ASP A 233 15.42 4.46 43.30
C ASP A 233 14.49 5.00 42.21
N MET A 234 14.29 4.26 41.11
CA MET A 234 13.21 4.54 40.16
C MET A 234 11.81 4.42 40.78
N LYS A 235 11.61 3.53 41.77
CA LYS A 235 10.34 3.37 42.48
C LYS A 235 10.07 4.54 43.43
N LYS A 236 11.09 5.06 44.11
CA LYS A 236 10.99 6.29 44.92
C LYS A 236 10.60 7.52 44.10
N LEU A 237 11.09 7.62 42.86
CA LEU A 237 10.71 8.70 41.93
C LEU A 237 9.28 8.58 41.37
N VAL A 238 8.65 7.40 41.50
CA VAL A 238 7.26 7.15 41.09
C VAL A 238 6.29 7.36 42.27
N ASP A 239 6.73 7.13 43.50
CA ASP A 239 5.90 7.27 44.71
C ASP A 239 5.85 8.72 45.27
N ASP A 240 6.66 9.66 44.74
CA ASP A 240 6.67 11.10 45.09
C ASP A 240 5.87 11.99 44.09
N TYR A 241 4.99 11.40 43.27
CA TYR A 241 4.01 12.10 42.41
C TYR A 241 2.57 11.71 42.75
#